data_AF-A0AA85K7A3-F1
#
_entry.id   AF-A0AA85K7A3-F1
#
_cell.length_a   1.000
_cell.length_b   1.000
_cell.length_c   1.000
_cell.angle_alpha   90.00
_cell.angle_beta   90.00
_cell.angle_gamma   90.00
#
_symmetry.space_group_name_H-M   'P 1'
#
loop_
_entity.id
_entity.type
_entity.pdbx_description
1 polymer ?
#
loop_
_entity_poly.entity_id
_entity_poly.type
_entity_poly.pdbx_seq_one_letter_code
_entity_poly.pdbx_strand_id
1 'polypeptide(L)'
;MHSSSTSDSDYEYRKRNSYCLSCQRRPKASLKFILTIWYSPETSSAIAEAMSSAYTEVQLQEIVSSSTKDILQLAEKHFADLRI
;
A
#
# COMPACT_ATOMS: atom_id res chain seq x y z
N MET A 1 -28.85 30.88 26.82
CA MET A 1 -29.28 29.87 25.83
C MET A 1 -28.21 29.75 24.76
N HIS A 2 -27.86 28.51 24.42
CA HIS A 2 -26.96 28.04 23.35
C HIS A 2 -25.44 28.26 23.54
N SER A 3 -24.81 27.32 24.24
CA SER A 3 -23.39 27.00 24.08
C SER A 3 -23.26 25.92 22.99
N SER A 4 -22.67 26.29 21.86
CA SER A 4 -22.25 25.36 20.81
C SER A 4 -21.08 24.52 21.34
N SER A 5 -21.34 23.25 21.69
CA SER A 5 -20.27 22.29 21.98
C SER A 5 -20.03 21.48 20.70
N THR A 6 -19.09 21.95 19.88
CA THR A 6 -18.63 21.23 18.70
C THR A 6 -17.74 20.07 19.14
N SER A 7 -18.23 18.87 18.86
CA SER A 7 -17.58 17.57 18.93
C SER A 7 -16.08 17.62 18.61
N ASP A 8 -15.25 17.48 19.65
CA ASP A 8 -13.78 17.44 19.57
C ASP A 8 -13.24 15.99 19.46
N SER A 9 -14.11 15.03 19.13
CA SER A 9 -13.72 13.60 19.07
C SER A 9 -13.40 13.08 17.66
N ASP A 10 -13.62 13.86 16.60
CA ASP A 10 -13.41 13.40 15.22
C ASP A 10 -12.04 13.78 14.62
N TYR A 11 -11.28 14.66 15.28
CA TYR A 11 -9.99 15.12 14.73
C TYR A 11 -8.83 14.13 14.94
N GLU A 12 -8.91 13.25 15.94
CA GLU A 12 -7.84 12.29 16.23
C GLU A 12 -7.93 11.01 15.38
N TYR A 13 -9.07 10.72 14.72
CA TYR A 13 -9.16 9.55 13.84
C TYR A 13 -8.50 9.76 12.47
N ARG A 14 -8.33 11.01 12.01
CA ARG A 14 -7.60 11.33 10.77
C ARG A 14 -6.08 11.33 10.93
N LYS A 15 -5.56 11.29 12.17
CA LYS A 15 -4.12 11.30 12.46
C LYS A 15 -3.47 9.92 12.43
N ARG A 16 -4.13 8.93 11.83
CA ARG A 16 -3.70 7.52 11.88
C ARG A 16 -2.93 7.02 10.66
N ASN A 17 -2.44 7.91 9.78
CA ASN A 17 -1.73 7.45 8.59
C ASN A 17 -0.53 8.28 8.16
N SER A 18 0.21 8.82 9.12
CA SER A 18 1.58 9.29 8.88
C SER A 18 2.56 8.35 9.58
N TYR A 19 2.52 7.07 9.19
CA TYR A 19 3.72 6.25 9.25
C TYR A 19 4.71 6.85 8.25
N CYS A 20 5.43 7.89 8.70
CA CYS A 20 6.67 8.30 8.08
C CYS A 20 7.65 7.15 8.31
N LEU A 21 7.52 6.11 7.49
CA LEU A 21 8.52 5.06 7.36
C LEU A 21 9.71 5.73 6.67
N SER A 22 10.50 6.45 7.45
CA SER A 22 11.84 6.93 7.08
C SER A 22 12.83 5.78 6.90
N CYS A 23 12.36 4.53 6.84
CA CYS A 23 13.08 3.48 6.15
C CYS A 23 12.90 3.72 4.65
N GLN A 24 13.97 4.12 3.95
CA GLN A 24 14.08 3.99 2.49
C GLN A 24 13.99 2.51 2.11
N ARG A 25 12.82 1.90 2.29
CA ARG A 25 12.54 0.56 1.76
C ARG A 25 12.47 0.72 0.25
N ARG A 26 13.27 -0.09 -0.44
CA ARG A 26 13.20 -0.15 -1.90
C ARG A 26 11.76 -0.42 -2.32
N PRO A 27 11.27 0.17 -3.42
CA PRO A 27 9.87 0.05 -3.84
C PRO A 27 9.33 -1.38 -3.83
N LYS A 28 10.11 -2.36 -4.33
CA LYS A 28 9.79 -3.80 -4.26
C LYS A 28 9.47 -4.29 -2.85
N ALA A 29 10.30 -3.92 -1.87
CA ALA A 29 10.14 -4.36 -0.48
C ALA A 29 8.92 -3.72 0.18
N SER A 30 8.67 -2.43 -0.12
CA SER A 30 7.45 -1.74 0.31
C SER A 30 6.21 -2.39 -0.27
N LEU A 31 6.24 -2.74 -1.56
CA LEU A 31 5.14 -3.38 -2.25
C LEU A 31 4.85 -4.78 -1.66
N LYS A 32 5.88 -5.60 -1.45
CA LYS A 32 5.74 -6.89 -0.73
C LYS A 32 5.10 -6.71 0.64
N PHE A 33 5.54 -5.71 1.42
CA PHE A 33 5.00 -5.44 2.74
C PHE A 33 3.52 -5.04 2.68
N ILE A 34 3.14 -4.13 1.78
CA ILE A 34 1.74 -3.71 1.61
C ILE A 34 0.87 -4.93 1.26
N LEU A 35 1.30 -5.77 0.33
CA LEU A 35 0.53 -6.93 -0.11
C LEU A 35 0.31 -8.00 0.96
N THR A 36 1.18 -8.07 1.98
CA THR A 36 1.04 -9.06 3.07
C THR A 36 -0.21 -8.86 3.94
N ILE A 37 -0.90 -7.74 3.81
CA ILE A 37 -2.20 -7.51 4.46
C ILE A 37 -3.30 -8.38 3.81
N TRP A 38 -3.19 -8.69 2.52
CA TRP A 38 -4.22 -9.41 1.75
C TRP A 38 -3.79 -10.77 1.24
N TYR A 39 -2.49 -10.97 0.98
CA TYR A 39 -1.94 -12.20 0.46
C TYR A 39 -0.98 -12.83 1.47
N SER A 40 -0.75 -14.15 1.37
CA SER A 40 0.30 -14.80 2.16
C SER A 40 1.68 -14.18 1.88
N PRO A 41 2.66 -14.31 2.78
CA PRO A 41 4.01 -13.80 2.55
C PRO A 41 4.65 -14.32 1.26
N GLU A 42 4.38 -15.57 0.90
CA GLU A 42 4.88 -16.24 -0.30
C GLU A 42 4.25 -15.61 -1.55
N THR A 43 2.92 -15.52 -1.59
CA THR A 43 2.18 -14.93 -2.72
C THR A 43 2.50 -13.44 -2.88
N SER A 44 2.60 -12.69 -1.76
CA SER A 44 3.02 -11.30 -1.77
C SER A 44 4.41 -11.13 -2.36
N SER A 45 5.33 -12.06 -2.07
CA SER A 45 6.67 -12.06 -2.65
C SER A 45 6.64 -12.29 -4.15
N ALA A 46 5.86 -13.28 -4.61
CA ALA A 46 5.73 -13.62 -6.02
C ALA A 46 5.12 -12.48 -6.83
N ILE A 47 4.05 -11.85 -6.33
CA ILE A 47 3.42 -10.68 -6.97
C ILE A 47 4.40 -9.50 -7.02
N ALA A 48 5.07 -9.19 -5.91
CA ALA A 48 6.05 -8.09 -5.87
C ALA A 48 7.23 -8.34 -6.84
N GLU A 49 7.61 -9.60 -7.05
CA GLU A 49 8.62 -9.99 -8.05
C GLU A 49 8.15 -9.84 -9.49
N ALA A 50 6.93 -10.29 -9.79
CA ALA A 50 6.31 -10.09 -11.09
C ALA A 50 6.20 -8.60 -11.44
N MET A 51 5.72 -7.79 -10.49
CA MET A 51 5.64 -6.34 -10.65
C MET A 51 7.03 -5.70 -10.82
N SER A 52 8.02 -6.12 -10.04
CA SER A 52 9.38 -5.59 -10.16
C SER A 52 10.07 -5.96 -11.48
N SER A 53 9.59 -7.00 -12.15
CA SER A 53 10.06 -7.40 -13.49
C SER A 53 9.35 -6.63 -14.60
N ALA A 54 8.12 -6.16 -14.35
CA ALA A 54 7.29 -5.43 -15.31
C ALA A 54 7.49 -3.91 -15.28
N TYR A 55 7.94 -3.36 -14.14
CA TYR A 55 8.07 -1.92 -13.92
C TYR A 55 9.49 -1.53 -13.54
N THR A 56 9.89 -0.32 -13.95
CA THR A 56 11.13 0.30 -13.48
C THR A 56 11.03 0.71 -12.01
N GLU A 57 12.17 0.95 -11.35
CA GLU A 57 12.18 1.36 -9.94
C GLU A 57 11.41 2.67 -9.69
N VAL A 58 11.49 3.63 -10.63
CA VAL A 58 10.74 4.90 -10.56
C VAL A 58 9.24 4.65 -10.63
N GLN A 59 8.78 3.81 -11.58
CA GLN A 59 7.36 3.46 -11.71
C GLN A 59 6.85 2.68 -10.50
N LEU A 60 7.65 1.76 -9.94
CA LEU A 60 7.31 1.08 -8.70
C LEU A 60 7.17 2.05 -7.53
N GLN A 61 8.00 3.10 -7.48
CA GLN A 61 7.91 4.11 -6.44
C GLN A 61 6.63 4.95 -6.57
N GLU A 62 6.22 5.28 -7.80
CA GLU A 62 4.93 5.92 -8.07
C GLU A 62 3.76 5.03 -7.65
N ILE A 63 3.80 3.73 -8.00
CA ILE A 63 2.78 2.74 -7.59
C ILE A 63 2.71 2.61 -6.07
N VAL A 64 3.85 2.50 -5.38
CA VAL A 64 3.85 2.40 -3.90
C VAL A 64 3.32 3.67 -3.24
N SER A 65 3.41 4.81 -3.94
CA SER A 65 2.88 6.10 -3.47
C SER A 65 1.41 6.31 -3.84
N SER A 66 0.79 5.43 -4.62
CA SER A 66 -0.62 5.52 -5.01
C SER A 66 -1.56 5.04 -3.91
N SER A 67 -2.86 5.12 -4.16
CA SER A 67 -3.83 4.58 -3.21
C SER A 67 -3.67 3.07 -3.08
N THR A 68 -3.95 2.54 -1.88
CA THR A 68 -3.95 1.10 -1.62
C THR A 68 -4.86 0.34 -2.59
N LYS A 69 -6.00 0.95 -2.99
CA LYS A 69 -6.93 0.35 -3.94
C LYS A 69 -6.27 0.12 -5.30
N ASP A 70 -5.50 1.09 -5.79
CA ASP A 70 -4.83 0.99 -7.09
C ASP A 70 -3.71 -0.06 -7.04
N ILE A 71 -2.96 -0.10 -5.93
CA ILE A 71 -1.93 -1.13 -5.68
C ILE A 71 -2.56 -2.53 -5.73
N LEU A 72 -3.73 -2.72 -5.11
CA LEU A 72 -4.43 -4.00 -5.08
C LEU A 72 -4.99 -4.41 -6.43
N GLN A 73 -5.62 -3.50 -7.18
CA GLN A 73 -6.10 -3.81 -8.53
C GLN A 73 -4.95 -4.23 -9.45
N LEU A 74 -3.79 -3.59 -9.31
CA LEU A 74 -2.61 -3.95 -10.09
C LEU A 74 -2.04 -5.30 -9.64
N ALA A 75 -1.97 -5.54 -8.34
CA ALA A 75 -1.53 -6.81 -7.77
C ALA A 75 -2.44 -7.98 -8.19
N GLU A 76 -3.76 -7.79 -8.22
CA GLU A 76 -4.72 -8.78 -8.69
C GLU A 76 -4.47 -9.19 -10.14
N LYS A 77 -4.15 -8.23 -11.02
CA LYS A 77 -3.78 -8.51 -12.41
C LYS A 77 -2.54 -9.41 -12.48
N HIS A 78 -1.48 -9.06 -11.75
CA HIS A 78 -0.25 -9.86 -11.72
C HIS A 78 -0.44 -11.22 -11.05
N PHE A 79 -1.30 -11.30 -10.03
CA PHE A 79 -1.66 -12.56 -9.39
C PHE A 79 -2.35 -13.51 -10.38
N ALA A 80 -3.30 -13.01 -11.17
CA ALA A 80 -3.97 -13.80 -12.21
C ALA A 80 -3.00 -14.35 -13.26
N ASP A 81 -1.96 -13.58 -13.62
CA ASP A 81 -0.93 -13.99 -14.58
C ASP A 81 0.03 -15.06 -14.01
N LEU A 82 0.23 -15.10 -12.70
CA LEU A 82 1.17 -16.03 -12.05
C LEU A 82 0.69 -17.49 -12.01
N ARG A 83 -0.62 -17.76 -12.22
CA ARG A 83 -1.22 -19.12 -12.21
C ARG A 83 -0.85 -19.96 -10.97
N ILE A 84 -0.75 -19.31 -9.81
CA ILE A 84 -0.47 -19.91 -8.50
C ILE A 84 -1.72 -19.99 -7.63
#